data_AF-A0A6B8M4W2-F1
#
_entry.id   AF-A0A6B8M4W2-F1
#
_cell.length_a   1.000
_cell.length_b   1.000
_cell.length_c   1.000
_cell.angle_alpha   90.00
_cell.angle_beta   90.00
_cell.angle_gamma   90.00
#
_symmetry.space_group_name_H-M   'P 1'
#
loop_
_entity.id
_entity.type
_entity.pdbx_description
1 polymer ?
#
loop_
_entity_poly.entity_id
_entity_poly.type
_entity_poly.pdbx_seq_one_letter_code
_entity_poly.pdbx_strand_id
1 'polypeptide(L)'
;MDRTIRIQIDRSSWPKAPQLPRFPRSFMGVGVETMNVPAILLKIGFLTTPSSASGVSLSEFWAYVRYLAAITGDSDLRLTTAFANLDAHQKTILSDDFGMGVPMTWLTHALDLQQICDGRYFLDRFAAQASATVRKKARRGPNKVPDFVARDGRRIWHVIECKGTQSGSGYQADQIGNAGPPPTGGIAQKHSIVFPRNYSGQRLVCALSIGLEGVAGNSTLKIVDPEPEDPVVVEAADLYLAEDAVQRGSIAKALRLAGFEATADVTAAPMGRFASSRRDPRRRYEEERLRMVEERLAIAQEELSREGGIRWRGRDASFRGREAHIVLPRPLNIDGSEIQKVILRQGINEEVLSELRARPGVDSPLPTADVSWDDAGGSTTIDTSDGFAALQIGELFRSEMQLG
;
A
#
# COMPACT_ATOMS: atom_id res chain seq x y z
N MET A 1 9.62 -3.60 -21.23
CA MET A 1 9.40 -3.01 -19.89
C MET A 1 9.24 -4.06 -18.80
N ASP A 2 9.19 -5.33 -19.19
CA ASP A 2 9.12 -6.43 -18.26
C ASP A 2 10.51 -6.82 -17.79
N ARG A 3 10.63 -7.13 -16.51
CA ARG A 3 11.88 -7.48 -15.86
C ARG A 3 11.70 -8.74 -15.03
N THR A 4 12.67 -9.64 -15.12
CA THR A 4 12.69 -10.85 -14.31
C THR A 4 13.23 -10.56 -12.92
N ILE A 5 12.63 -11.20 -11.92
CA ILE A 5 13.04 -11.17 -10.52
C ILE A 5 13.04 -12.60 -10.01
N ARG A 6 14.12 -13.02 -9.34
CA ARG A 6 14.16 -14.33 -8.69
C ARG A 6 13.46 -14.25 -7.34
N ILE A 7 12.45 -15.08 -7.12
CA ILE A 7 11.72 -15.16 -5.85
C ILE A 7 12.19 -16.38 -5.07
N GLN A 8 12.53 -16.17 -3.81
CA GLN A 8 13.01 -17.19 -2.88
C GLN A 8 12.08 -17.22 -1.67
N ILE A 9 11.43 -18.35 -1.45
CA ILE A 9 10.46 -18.51 -0.37
C ILE A 9 11.01 -19.52 0.63
N ASP A 10 11.25 -19.07 1.86
CA ASP A 10 11.71 -19.96 2.93
C ASP A 10 10.53 -20.69 3.57
N ARG A 11 10.11 -21.79 2.95
CA ARG A 11 9.02 -22.62 3.46
C ARG A 11 9.22 -23.08 4.91
N SER A 12 10.46 -23.16 5.40
CA SER A 12 10.74 -23.61 6.76
C SER A 12 10.29 -22.61 7.84
N SER A 13 10.09 -21.34 7.46
CA SER A 13 9.57 -20.31 8.37
C SER A 13 8.08 -20.49 8.71
N TRP A 14 7.31 -21.22 7.88
CA TRP A 14 5.88 -21.41 8.14
C TRP A 14 5.59 -22.39 9.30
N PRO A 15 4.51 -22.16 10.07
CA PRO A 15 4.06 -23.10 11.07
C PRO A 15 3.79 -24.50 10.49
N LYS A 16 4.16 -25.54 11.24
CA LYS A 16 3.85 -26.93 10.89
C LYS A 16 2.38 -27.22 11.19
N ALA A 17 1.74 -28.07 10.38
CA ALA A 17 0.40 -28.54 10.67
C ALA A 17 0.35 -29.14 12.10
N PRO A 18 -0.70 -28.84 12.91
CA PRO A 18 -1.98 -28.22 12.56
C PRO A 18 -2.06 -26.69 12.74
N GLN A 19 -0.94 -26.01 12.98
CA GLN A 19 -0.89 -24.57 13.22
C GLN A 19 -1.19 -23.77 11.93
N LEU A 20 -1.67 -22.53 12.09
CA LEU A 20 -2.01 -21.61 11.01
C LEU A 20 -1.15 -20.33 11.12
N PRO A 21 -0.88 -19.64 9.99
CA PRO A 21 -1.33 -19.92 8.62
C PRO A 21 -0.60 -21.11 7.97
N ARG A 22 -1.25 -21.77 7.00
CA ARG A 22 -0.60 -22.79 6.17
C ARG A 22 0.18 -22.13 5.04
N PHE A 23 1.26 -22.79 4.62
CA PHE A 23 2.01 -22.43 3.42
C PHE A 23 1.07 -22.29 2.20
N PRO A 24 1.05 -21.13 1.51
CA PRO A 24 0.15 -20.91 0.38
C PRO A 24 0.46 -21.83 -0.80
N ARG A 25 -0.59 -22.33 -1.47
CA ARG A 25 -0.41 -23.12 -2.70
C ARG A 25 0.19 -22.30 -3.84
N SER A 26 -0.16 -21.01 -3.91
CA SER A 26 0.37 -20.05 -4.89
C SER A 26 1.88 -19.82 -4.75
N PHE A 27 2.49 -20.23 -3.62
CA PHE A 27 3.92 -20.10 -3.39
C PHE A 27 4.70 -21.36 -3.84
N MET A 28 4.00 -22.43 -4.25
CA MET A 28 4.64 -23.67 -4.68
C MET A 28 5.22 -23.55 -6.08
N GLY A 29 6.48 -23.93 -6.27
CA GLY A 29 7.14 -23.96 -7.58
C GLY A 29 7.58 -22.60 -8.11
N VAL A 30 7.42 -21.54 -7.33
CA VAL A 30 7.86 -20.18 -7.66
C VAL A 30 9.38 -20.13 -7.69
N GLY A 31 9.95 -19.46 -8.71
CA GLY A 31 11.40 -19.33 -8.86
C GLY A 31 11.84 -18.04 -9.54
N VAL A 32 11.41 -17.80 -10.77
CA VAL A 32 11.66 -16.55 -11.50
C VAL A 32 10.33 -16.03 -12.01
N GLU A 33 10.01 -14.80 -11.65
CA GLU A 33 8.79 -14.11 -12.08
C GLU A 33 9.14 -12.92 -12.97
N THR A 34 8.27 -12.66 -13.93
CA THR A 34 8.35 -11.49 -14.80
C THR A 34 7.38 -10.44 -14.30
N MET A 35 7.86 -9.21 -14.08
CA MET A 35 7.03 -8.09 -13.62
C MET A 35 7.23 -6.86 -14.51
N ASN A 36 6.13 -6.18 -14.78
CA ASN A 36 6.13 -4.94 -15.55
C ASN A 36 6.54 -3.75 -14.67
N VAL A 37 7.57 -3.00 -15.09
CA VAL A 37 8.08 -1.87 -14.31
C VAL A 37 7.02 -0.77 -14.10
N PRO A 38 6.29 -0.29 -15.13
CA PRO A 38 5.18 0.64 -14.93
C PRO A 38 4.16 0.19 -13.87
N ALA A 39 3.78 -1.09 -13.87
CA ALA A 39 2.88 -1.64 -12.85
C ALA A 39 3.47 -1.57 -11.43
N ILE A 40 4.75 -1.89 -11.26
CA ILE A 40 5.45 -1.73 -9.99
C ILE A 40 5.42 -0.27 -9.55
N LEU A 41 5.68 0.68 -10.46
CA LEU A 41 5.66 2.11 -10.13
C LEU A 41 4.26 2.58 -9.72
N LEU A 42 3.20 2.14 -10.41
CA LEU A 42 1.80 2.39 -10.02
C LEU A 42 1.51 1.87 -8.62
N LYS A 43 1.99 0.67 -8.30
CA LYS A 43 1.88 0.09 -6.95
C LYS A 43 2.66 0.92 -5.93
N ILE A 44 3.89 1.36 -6.23
CA ILE A 44 4.67 2.24 -5.34
C ILE A 44 3.88 3.52 -5.06
N GLY A 45 3.36 4.20 -6.09
CA GLY A 45 2.57 5.42 -5.91
C GLY A 45 1.33 5.20 -5.04
N PHE A 46 0.66 4.05 -5.18
CA PHE A 46 -0.44 3.66 -4.29
C PHE A 46 0.02 3.47 -2.84
N LEU A 47 1.12 2.74 -2.63
CA LEU A 47 1.61 2.40 -1.29
C LEU A 47 2.22 3.59 -0.55
N THR A 48 2.97 4.47 -1.23
CA THR A 48 3.57 5.69 -0.64
C THR A 48 2.55 6.79 -0.37
N THR A 49 1.36 6.71 -0.99
CA THR A 49 0.28 7.66 -0.71
C THR A 49 -0.20 7.42 0.73
N PRO A 50 -0.13 8.42 1.62
CA PRO A 50 -0.53 8.24 3.01
C PRO A 50 -2.06 8.13 3.13
N SER A 51 -2.54 7.20 3.96
CA SER A 51 -3.97 7.09 4.26
C SER A 51 -4.52 8.33 4.98
N SER A 52 -3.72 8.99 5.84
CA SER A 52 -4.14 10.21 6.55
C SER A 52 -3.00 11.24 6.63
N ALA A 53 -2.97 12.19 5.70
CA ALA A 53 -2.08 13.35 5.74
C ALA A 53 -2.75 14.54 5.04
N SER A 54 -2.63 15.75 5.59
CA SER A 54 -3.20 16.96 5.00
C SER A 54 -2.16 17.72 4.16
N GLY A 55 -2.53 18.17 2.97
CA GLY A 55 -1.72 19.04 2.10
C GLY A 55 -1.07 18.33 0.91
N VAL A 56 -0.43 19.12 0.04
CA VAL A 56 0.22 18.64 -1.19
C VAL A 56 1.35 17.68 -0.86
N SER A 57 1.24 16.43 -1.29
CA SER A 57 2.30 15.44 -1.15
C SER A 57 2.97 15.15 -2.49
N LEU A 58 4.27 15.47 -2.59
CA LEU A 58 5.08 15.07 -3.74
C LEU A 58 5.14 13.54 -3.92
N SER A 59 4.83 12.76 -2.87
CA SER A 59 4.81 11.29 -2.91
C SER A 59 3.87 10.72 -3.98
N GLU A 60 2.85 11.49 -4.39
CA GLU A 60 1.81 11.04 -5.31
C GLU A 60 2.29 10.87 -6.75
N PHE A 61 3.35 11.57 -7.15
CA PHE A 61 3.90 11.52 -8.52
C PHE A 61 5.37 11.05 -8.57
N TRP A 62 6.04 11.02 -7.42
CA TRP A 62 7.49 10.86 -7.33
C TRP A 62 8.00 9.55 -7.94
N ALA A 63 7.29 8.44 -7.70
CA ALA A 63 7.69 7.13 -8.21
C ALA A 63 7.84 7.12 -9.74
N TYR A 64 6.94 7.81 -10.43
CA TYR A 64 6.87 7.83 -11.90
C TYR A 64 7.93 8.73 -12.51
N VAL A 65 8.11 9.93 -11.94
CA VAL A 65 9.08 10.91 -12.41
C VAL A 65 10.51 10.42 -12.17
N ARG A 66 10.75 9.80 -11.02
CA ARG A 66 12.10 9.50 -10.56
C ARG A 66 12.61 8.15 -11.05
N TYR A 67 11.78 7.11 -11.04
CA TYR A 67 12.30 5.74 -11.13
C TYR A 67 12.24 5.09 -12.51
N LEU A 68 11.52 5.67 -13.48
CA LEU A 68 11.55 5.16 -14.86
C LEU A 68 12.97 5.15 -15.44
N ALA A 69 13.74 6.20 -15.18
CA ALA A 69 15.13 6.31 -15.61
C ALA A 69 16.11 5.51 -14.74
N ALA A 70 15.64 4.91 -13.64
CA ALA A 70 16.46 4.17 -12.69
C ALA A 70 16.74 2.74 -13.15
N ILE A 71 15.84 2.15 -13.95
CA ILE A 71 15.92 0.75 -14.36
C ILE A 71 16.71 0.61 -15.66
N THR A 72 17.56 -0.40 -15.75
CA THR A 72 18.34 -0.68 -16.97
C THR A 72 17.49 -1.34 -18.07
N GLY A 73 18.06 -1.49 -19.26
CA GLY A 73 17.51 -2.28 -20.36
C GLY A 73 17.66 -3.79 -20.20
N ASP A 74 18.27 -4.28 -19.12
CA ASP A 74 18.54 -5.70 -18.92
C ASP A 74 17.25 -6.52 -18.76
N SER A 75 17.35 -7.83 -19.02
CA SER A 75 16.20 -8.75 -18.87
C SER A 75 15.79 -8.98 -17.41
N ASP A 76 16.69 -8.78 -16.45
CA ASP A 76 16.40 -8.80 -15.02
C ASP A 76 16.28 -7.38 -14.46
N LEU A 77 15.56 -7.23 -13.35
CA LEU A 77 15.40 -5.93 -12.72
C LEU A 77 16.78 -5.46 -12.22
N ARG A 78 17.28 -4.33 -12.72
CA ARG A 78 18.54 -3.73 -12.26
C ARG A 78 18.46 -2.23 -12.22
N LEU A 79 19.23 -1.63 -11.31
CA LEU A 79 19.45 -0.19 -11.28
C LEU A 79 20.61 0.20 -12.18
N THR A 80 20.44 1.29 -12.94
CA THR A 80 21.52 1.94 -13.67
C THR A 80 22.61 2.42 -12.74
N THR A 81 23.83 2.51 -13.25
CA THR A 81 25.00 3.00 -12.51
C THR A 81 24.77 4.39 -11.91
N ALA A 82 24.03 5.26 -12.62
CA ALA A 82 23.71 6.61 -12.14
C ALA A 82 22.87 6.58 -10.84
N PHE A 83 21.89 5.67 -10.75
CA PHE A 83 21.06 5.54 -9.56
C PHE A 83 21.74 4.73 -8.44
N ALA A 84 22.56 3.76 -8.83
CA ALA A 84 23.44 3.02 -7.92
C ALA A 84 24.54 3.88 -7.28
N ASN A 85 24.78 5.09 -7.80
CA ASN A 85 25.79 6.04 -7.29
C ASN A 85 25.20 7.28 -6.61
N LEU A 86 23.88 7.33 -6.41
CA LEU A 86 23.24 8.37 -5.59
C LEU A 86 23.84 8.41 -4.17
N ASP A 87 23.66 9.51 -3.46
CA ASP A 87 24.02 9.60 -2.05
C ASP A 87 23.22 8.57 -1.22
N ALA A 88 23.75 8.26 -0.03
CA ALA A 88 23.21 7.20 0.82
C ALA A 88 21.73 7.41 1.21
N HIS A 89 21.30 8.66 1.41
CA HIS A 89 19.91 8.95 1.78
C HIS A 89 18.97 8.68 0.61
N GLN A 90 19.32 9.15 -0.58
CA GLN A 90 18.54 8.92 -1.79
C GLN A 90 18.49 7.44 -2.21
N LYS A 91 19.57 6.69 -1.97
CA LYS A 91 19.60 5.23 -2.15
C LYS A 91 18.65 4.50 -1.23
N THR A 92 18.59 4.94 0.03
CA THR A 92 17.73 4.31 1.04
C THR A 92 16.26 4.46 0.62
N ILE A 93 15.83 5.68 0.26
CA ILE A 93 14.47 5.95 -0.22
C ILE A 93 14.12 5.07 -1.44
N LEU A 94 14.99 5.03 -2.45
CA LEU A 94 14.77 4.21 -3.64
C LEU A 94 14.64 2.73 -3.28
N SER A 95 15.54 2.24 -2.42
CA SER A 95 15.54 0.84 -2.00
C SER A 95 14.27 0.50 -1.25
N ASP A 96 13.84 1.35 -0.32
CA ASP A 96 12.60 1.16 0.44
C ASP A 96 11.37 1.15 -0.48
N ASP A 97 11.28 2.08 -1.43
CA ASP A 97 10.17 2.18 -2.38
C ASP A 97 10.05 0.93 -3.26
N PHE A 98 11.15 0.49 -3.89
CA PHE A 98 11.15 -0.77 -4.65
C PHE A 98 10.98 -1.99 -3.74
N GLY A 99 11.55 -1.91 -2.54
CA GLY A 99 11.49 -2.92 -1.49
C GLY A 99 10.07 -3.22 -1.02
N MET A 100 9.14 -2.27 -1.16
CA MET A 100 7.71 -2.53 -1.01
C MET A 100 6.97 -2.71 -2.33
N GLY A 101 7.32 -1.97 -3.38
CA GLY A 101 6.62 -2.01 -4.66
C GLY A 101 6.65 -3.39 -5.31
N VAL A 102 7.83 -3.99 -5.38
CA VAL A 102 8.03 -5.32 -6.00
C VAL A 102 7.27 -6.42 -5.24
N PRO A 103 7.49 -6.66 -3.93
CA PRO A 103 6.78 -7.72 -3.24
C PRO A 103 5.28 -7.47 -3.20
N MET A 104 4.81 -6.24 -3.00
CA MET A 104 3.37 -5.98 -2.96
C MET A 104 2.71 -6.17 -4.32
N THR A 105 3.41 -5.89 -5.42
CA THR A 105 2.92 -6.20 -6.77
C THR A 105 2.72 -7.71 -6.92
N TRP A 106 3.72 -8.50 -6.55
CA TRP A 106 3.63 -9.96 -6.63
C TRP A 106 2.59 -10.56 -5.68
N LEU A 107 2.61 -10.15 -4.40
CA LEU A 107 1.71 -10.65 -3.37
C LEU A 107 0.25 -10.33 -3.66
N THR A 108 -0.03 -9.18 -4.29
CA THR A 108 -1.39 -8.83 -4.73
C THR A 108 -2.00 -9.95 -5.56
N HIS A 109 -1.24 -10.52 -6.51
CA HIS A 109 -1.69 -11.64 -7.32
C HIS A 109 -1.59 -12.98 -6.59
N ALA A 110 -0.46 -13.23 -5.91
CA ALA A 110 -0.20 -14.53 -5.30
C ALA A 110 -1.16 -14.83 -4.12
N LEU A 111 -1.70 -13.80 -3.46
CA LEU A 111 -2.62 -13.94 -2.33
C LEU A 111 -4.00 -13.33 -2.58
N ASP A 112 -4.29 -12.80 -3.78
CA ASP A 112 -5.54 -12.08 -4.09
C ASP A 112 -5.82 -10.95 -3.09
N LEU A 113 -4.81 -10.11 -2.81
CA LEU A 113 -4.97 -8.97 -1.91
C LEU A 113 -5.90 -7.93 -2.55
N GLN A 114 -6.92 -7.51 -1.81
CA GLN A 114 -7.94 -6.58 -2.29
C GLN A 114 -7.79 -5.20 -1.63
N GLN A 115 -7.71 -5.17 -0.31
CA GLN A 115 -7.65 -3.95 0.47
C GLN A 115 -6.31 -3.90 1.19
N ILE A 116 -5.58 -2.80 1.05
CA ILE A 116 -4.25 -2.61 1.63
C ILE A 116 -4.23 -1.24 2.31
N CYS A 117 -3.81 -1.19 3.58
CA CYS A 117 -3.61 0.05 4.30
C CYS A 117 -2.27 0.08 5.03
N ASP A 118 -1.82 1.28 5.37
CA ASP A 118 -0.60 1.47 6.17
C ASP A 118 -0.81 0.86 7.55
N GLY A 119 0.11 0.02 8.03
CA GLY A 119 -0.06 -0.63 9.32
C GLY A 119 -0.14 0.39 10.48
N ARG A 120 0.53 1.54 10.35
CA ARG A 120 0.43 2.62 11.35
C ARG A 120 -0.96 3.24 11.39
N TYR A 121 -1.51 3.56 10.22
CA TYR A 121 -2.87 4.05 10.12
C TYR A 121 -3.88 3.04 10.68
N PHE A 122 -3.72 1.76 10.31
CA PHE A 122 -4.56 0.67 10.81
C PHE A 122 -4.61 0.64 12.34
N LEU A 123 -3.45 0.61 13.00
CA LEU A 123 -3.38 0.54 14.46
C LEU A 123 -3.95 1.79 15.14
N ASP A 124 -3.62 2.99 14.63
CA ASP A 124 -4.11 4.25 15.21
C ASP A 124 -5.64 4.35 15.10
N ARG A 125 -6.22 3.89 13.99
CA ARG A 125 -7.68 3.87 13.77
C ARG A 125 -8.37 2.81 14.61
N PHE A 126 -7.90 1.56 14.53
CA PHE A 126 -8.44 0.43 15.27
C PHE A 126 -8.45 0.69 16.78
N ALA A 127 -7.32 1.14 17.33
CA ALA A 127 -7.19 1.41 18.76
C ALA A 127 -8.09 2.57 19.23
N ALA A 128 -8.39 3.54 18.37
CA ALA A 128 -9.28 4.65 18.71
C ALA A 128 -10.75 4.24 18.79
N GLN A 129 -11.17 3.27 17.96
CA GLN A 129 -12.56 2.80 17.94
C GLN A 129 -12.85 1.73 18.98
N ALA A 130 -11.92 0.79 19.19
CA ALA A 130 -12.16 -0.35 20.06
C ALA A 130 -12.53 0.05 21.49
N SER A 131 -12.14 1.24 21.97
CA SER A 131 -12.37 1.77 23.34
C SER A 131 -12.03 0.81 24.50
N ALA A 132 -11.50 -0.36 24.18
CA ALA A 132 -11.23 -1.51 25.02
C ALA A 132 -9.73 -1.74 24.94
N THR A 133 -9.10 -1.66 26.11
CA THR A 133 -7.92 -2.40 26.54
C THR A 133 -7.08 -3.11 25.45
N VAL A 134 -6.58 -2.40 24.44
CA VAL A 134 -5.26 -2.75 23.88
C VAL A 134 -4.36 -2.62 25.10
N ARG A 135 -4.00 -3.75 25.73
CA ARG A 135 -3.14 -3.78 26.91
C ARG A 135 -1.98 -2.86 26.58
N LYS A 136 -1.96 -1.67 27.18
CA LYS A 136 -0.87 -0.72 27.03
C LYS A 136 0.36 -1.39 27.64
N LYS A 137 1.08 -2.18 26.85
CA LYS A 137 2.44 -2.59 27.19
C LYS A 137 3.33 -1.38 26.94
N ALA A 138 4.11 -1.08 27.98
CA ALA A 138 5.06 -0.01 28.25
C ALA A 138 5.28 1.16 27.25
N ARG A 139 5.37 2.34 27.85
CA ARG A 139 5.57 3.68 27.29
C ARG A 139 7.00 3.95 26.75
N ARG A 140 7.81 2.93 26.41
CA ARG A 140 9.22 3.09 25.97
C ARG A 140 9.66 2.07 24.92
N GLY A 141 10.26 2.58 23.84
CA GLY A 141 10.75 1.86 22.67
C GLY A 141 9.91 2.20 21.43
N PRO A 142 10.49 2.35 20.22
CA PRO A 142 9.68 2.57 19.03
C PRO A 142 8.77 1.35 18.85
N ASN A 143 7.46 1.51 19.09
CA ASN A 143 6.45 0.52 18.71
C ASN A 143 6.58 0.34 17.20
N LYS A 144 7.39 -0.64 16.77
CA LYS A 144 7.55 -0.94 15.36
C LYS A 144 6.23 -1.56 14.91
N VAL A 145 5.62 -0.98 13.89
CA VAL A 145 4.32 -1.33 13.32
C VAL A 145 4.56 -1.88 11.93
N PRO A 146 3.91 -2.98 11.47
CA PRO A 146 4.04 -3.48 10.09
C PRO A 146 3.88 -2.38 9.06
N ASP A 147 4.55 -2.54 7.92
CA ASP A 147 4.39 -1.58 6.82
C ASP A 147 2.96 -1.61 6.29
N PHE A 148 2.40 -2.82 6.08
CA PHE A 148 1.05 -2.98 5.57
C PHE A 148 0.22 -4.01 6.33
N VAL A 149 -1.08 -3.73 6.38
CA VAL A 149 -2.13 -4.70 6.71
C VAL A 149 -3.01 -4.83 5.47
N ALA A 150 -3.26 -6.06 5.05
CA ALA A 150 -4.04 -6.34 3.86
C ALA A 150 -5.12 -7.39 4.11
N ARG A 151 -6.17 -7.36 3.29
CA ARG A 151 -7.24 -8.36 3.29
C ARG A 151 -7.41 -8.95 1.89
N ASP A 152 -7.52 -10.28 1.82
CA ASP A 152 -7.75 -11.00 0.56
C ASP A 152 -9.25 -11.13 0.21
N GLY A 153 -9.55 -11.66 -0.98
CA GLY A 153 -10.93 -11.89 -1.44
C GLY A 153 -11.72 -12.92 -0.65
N ARG A 154 -11.07 -13.65 0.27
CA ARG A 154 -11.70 -14.58 1.22
C ARG A 154 -11.87 -13.97 2.61
N ARG A 155 -11.63 -12.66 2.75
CA ARG A 155 -11.66 -11.91 4.01
C ARG A 155 -10.63 -12.40 5.03
N ILE A 156 -9.53 -12.98 4.55
CA ILE A 156 -8.37 -13.38 5.35
C ILE A 156 -7.39 -12.21 5.43
N TRP A 157 -6.83 -12.01 6.62
CA TRP A 157 -5.98 -10.88 6.96
C TRP A 157 -4.50 -11.22 6.89
N HIS A 158 -3.74 -10.38 6.21
CA HIS A 158 -2.31 -10.53 6.02
C HIS A 158 -1.58 -9.34 6.64
N VAL A 159 -0.46 -9.62 7.29
CA VAL A 159 0.44 -8.59 7.83
C VAL A 159 1.73 -8.67 7.03
N ILE A 160 2.17 -7.57 6.44
CA ILE A 160 3.26 -7.58 5.47
C ILE A 160 4.29 -6.52 5.86
N GLU A 161 5.53 -6.97 5.93
CA GLU A 161 6.72 -6.15 6.10
C GLU A 161 7.56 -6.17 4.84
N CYS A 162 8.04 -5.00 4.43
CA CYS A 162 8.82 -4.83 3.22
C CYS A 162 10.18 -4.20 3.54
N LYS A 163 11.24 -4.74 2.95
CA LYS A 163 12.60 -4.21 3.04
C LYS A 163 13.21 -4.18 1.66
N GLY A 164 14.01 -3.16 1.39
CA GLY A 164 14.81 -3.10 0.18
C GLY A 164 16.28 -2.81 0.47
N THR A 165 17.14 -3.28 -0.43
CA THR A 165 18.57 -2.98 -0.41
C THR A 165 19.19 -3.05 -1.80
N GLN A 166 20.30 -2.33 -1.96
CA GLN A 166 21.21 -2.39 -3.10
C GLN A 166 22.52 -3.13 -2.76
N SER A 167 22.68 -3.58 -1.51
CA SER A 167 23.93 -4.14 -0.97
C SER A 167 24.05 -5.67 -1.12
N GLY A 168 23.17 -6.30 -1.89
CA GLY A 168 23.23 -7.73 -2.20
C GLY A 168 22.54 -8.64 -1.18
N SER A 169 22.57 -9.95 -1.47
CA SER A 169 21.82 -10.98 -0.73
C SER A 169 22.30 -11.23 0.70
N GLY A 170 23.58 -10.95 1.01
CA GLY A 170 24.10 -11.03 2.38
C GLY A 170 23.42 -10.01 3.29
N TYR A 171 23.38 -8.75 2.86
CA TYR A 171 22.70 -7.68 3.60
C TYR A 171 21.18 -7.86 3.63
N GLN A 172 20.59 -8.41 2.56
CA GLN A 172 19.19 -8.83 2.55
C GLN A 172 18.88 -9.87 3.64
N ALA A 173 19.77 -10.84 3.86
CA ALA A 173 19.63 -11.80 4.93
C ALA A 173 19.73 -11.13 6.32
N ASP A 174 20.63 -10.17 6.49
CA ASP A 174 20.74 -9.38 7.72
C ASP A 174 19.50 -8.50 7.97
N GLN A 175 18.91 -7.94 6.90
CA GLN A 175 17.67 -7.17 6.96
C GLN A 175 16.47 -8.04 7.35
N ILE A 176 16.42 -9.30 6.91
CA ILE A 176 15.46 -10.27 7.46
C ILE A 176 15.79 -10.56 8.91
N GLY A 177 17.07 -10.75 9.23
CA GLY A 177 17.57 -11.02 10.57
C GLY A 177 17.37 -12.47 11.02
N ASN A 178 17.54 -12.71 12.31
CA ASN A 178 17.51 -14.04 12.92
C ASN A 178 16.41 -14.15 13.98
N ALA A 179 15.83 -15.35 14.13
CA ALA A 179 14.83 -15.67 15.16
C ALA A 179 15.43 -16.02 16.54
N GLY A 180 16.77 -16.03 16.68
CA GLY A 180 17.43 -16.37 17.94
C GLY A 180 17.10 -15.38 19.09
N PRO A 181 17.54 -15.63 20.33
CA PRO A 181 17.33 -14.67 21.43
C PRO A 181 18.51 -13.67 21.55
N PRO A 182 18.30 -12.34 21.43
CA PRO A 182 17.08 -11.66 20.99
C PRO A 182 16.96 -11.69 19.46
N PRO A 183 15.74 -11.68 18.90
CA PRO A 183 15.59 -11.69 17.46
C PRO A 183 16.21 -10.42 16.86
N THR A 184 16.65 -10.47 15.60
CA THR A 184 17.18 -9.29 14.85
C THR A 184 16.45 -9.04 13.52
N GLY A 185 16.74 -7.91 12.86
CA GLY A 185 16.21 -7.59 11.52
C GLY A 185 14.67 -7.50 11.45
N GLY A 186 14.10 -7.82 10.30
CA GLY A 186 12.66 -7.92 10.03
C GLY A 186 11.95 -8.97 10.91
N ILE A 187 12.65 -9.99 11.38
CA ILE A 187 12.13 -11.00 12.31
C ILE A 187 11.96 -10.43 13.73
N ALA A 188 12.91 -9.64 14.23
CA ALA A 188 12.77 -8.92 15.52
C ALA A 188 11.78 -7.78 15.47
N GLN A 189 11.61 -7.24 14.27
CA GLN A 189 10.69 -6.17 14.02
C GLN A 189 9.29 -6.79 13.98
N LYS A 190 8.64 -6.89 15.15
CA LYS A 190 7.35 -6.21 15.43
C LYS A 190 6.47 -6.98 16.41
N HIS A 191 5.80 -6.20 17.27
CA HIS A 191 4.45 -6.49 17.73
C HIS A 191 3.55 -6.68 16.50
N SER A 192 3.49 -7.90 15.96
CA SER A 192 2.65 -8.20 14.80
C SER A 192 1.18 -8.14 15.17
N ILE A 193 0.31 -7.98 14.17
CA ILE A 193 -1.13 -8.01 14.39
C ILE A 193 -1.59 -9.45 14.20
N VAL A 194 -2.29 -9.99 15.19
CA VAL A 194 -2.87 -11.33 15.12
C VAL A 194 -4.37 -11.21 15.08
N PHE A 195 -4.94 -11.80 14.04
CA PHE A 195 -6.38 -11.93 13.85
C PHE A 195 -6.86 -13.28 14.39
N PRO A 196 -8.17 -13.45 14.65
CA PRO A 196 -8.71 -14.72 15.10
C PRO A 196 -8.41 -15.82 14.09
N ARG A 197 -8.28 -17.07 14.57
CA ARG A 197 -7.75 -18.21 13.80
C ARG A 197 -8.35 -18.38 12.40
N ASN A 198 -9.65 -18.16 12.24
CA ASN A 198 -10.37 -18.35 10.97
C ASN A 198 -10.24 -17.16 10.00
N TYR A 199 -9.62 -16.08 10.45
CA TYR A 199 -9.42 -14.83 9.70
C TYR A 199 -7.93 -14.52 9.52
N SER A 200 -7.02 -15.27 10.13
CA SER A 200 -5.58 -15.03 10.05
C SER A 200 -4.98 -15.67 8.80
N GLY A 201 -4.35 -14.84 7.98
CA GLY A 201 -3.51 -15.19 6.85
C GLY A 201 -2.03 -15.13 7.21
N GLN A 202 -1.24 -14.81 6.17
CA GLN A 202 0.23 -14.82 6.19
C GLN A 202 0.79 -13.62 6.96
N ARG A 203 1.94 -13.80 7.62
CA ARG A 203 2.67 -12.73 8.31
C ARG A 203 4.04 -12.59 7.68
N LEU A 204 4.11 -11.88 6.57
CA LEU A 204 5.25 -11.95 5.67
C LEU A 204 6.30 -10.89 6.00
N VAL A 205 7.57 -11.30 5.97
CA VAL A 205 8.70 -10.38 5.78
C VAL A 205 9.24 -10.61 4.38
N CYS A 206 9.18 -9.56 3.57
CA CYS A 206 9.62 -9.52 2.20
C CYS A 206 10.85 -8.61 2.09
N ALA A 207 11.97 -9.17 1.63
CA ALA A 207 13.21 -8.42 1.46
C ALA A 207 13.66 -8.47 0.01
N LEU A 208 13.73 -7.33 -0.66
CA LEU A 208 14.24 -7.19 -2.02
C LEU A 208 15.72 -6.78 -1.99
N SER A 209 16.57 -7.55 -2.67
CA SER A 209 17.89 -7.10 -3.08
C SER A 209 17.84 -6.74 -4.56
N ILE A 210 18.05 -5.48 -4.89
CA ILE A 210 18.02 -4.98 -6.26
C ILE A 210 19.40 -5.15 -6.90
N GLY A 211 19.47 -5.79 -8.07
CA GLY A 211 20.69 -5.91 -8.86
C GLY A 211 21.16 -4.56 -9.40
N LEU A 212 22.46 -4.44 -9.64
CA LEU A 212 23.08 -3.22 -10.18
C LEU A 212 23.66 -3.49 -11.57
N GLU A 213 23.59 -2.50 -12.45
CA GLU A 213 24.21 -2.52 -13.77
C GLU A 213 25.70 -2.86 -13.67
N GLY A 214 26.17 -3.79 -14.51
CA GLY A 214 27.59 -4.20 -14.52
C GLY A 214 28.08 -4.97 -13.29
N VAL A 215 27.22 -5.22 -12.29
CA VAL A 215 27.56 -5.99 -11.08
C VAL A 215 26.96 -7.40 -11.17
N ALA A 216 27.76 -8.40 -10.83
CA ALA A 216 27.31 -9.80 -10.85
C ALA A 216 26.19 -10.06 -9.82
N GLY A 217 25.23 -10.91 -10.20
CA GLY A 217 24.07 -11.26 -9.38
C GLY A 217 22.78 -10.59 -9.86
N ASN A 218 21.66 -11.30 -9.75
CA ASN A 218 20.35 -10.83 -10.21
C ASN A 218 19.55 -10.23 -9.04
N SER A 219 18.52 -9.43 -9.35
CA SER A 219 17.53 -9.05 -8.35
C SER A 219 16.88 -10.27 -7.71
N THR A 220 16.78 -10.27 -6.39
CA THR A 220 16.19 -11.35 -5.61
C THR A 220 15.18 -10.81 -4.62
N LEU A 221 14.01 -11.42 -4.55
CA LEU A 221 13.01 -11.19 -3.51
C LEU A 221 12.97 -12.41 -2.60
N LYS A 222 13.34 -12.23 -1.33
CA LYS A 222 13.25 -13.27 -0.31
C LYS A 222 12.03 -13.05 0.57
N ILE A 223 11.26 -14.12 0.82
CA ILE A 223 10.01 -14.07 1.59
C ILE A 223 10.05 -15.14 2.69
N VAL A 224 9.72 -14.73 3.90
CA VAL A 224 9.62 -15.58 5.10
C VAL A 224 8.33 -15.24 5.87
N ASP A 225 7.80 -16.16 6.68
CA ASP A 225 6.64 -15.95 7.57
C ASP A 225 7.03 -16.25 9.03
N PRO A 226 7.66 -15.32 9.76
CA PRO A 226 8.13 -15.57 11.11
C PRO A 226 6.99 -15.52 12.14
N GLU A 227 7.11 -16.33 13.19
CA GLU A 227 6.19 -16.27 14.34
C GLU A 227 6.39 -14.95 15.12
N PRO A 228 5.31 -14.23 15.48
CA PRO A 228 5.44 -12.94 16.13
C PRO A 228 5.68 -13.04 17.63
N GLU A 229 6.55 -12.17 18.15
CA GLU A 229 6.72 -11.95 19.59
C GLU A 229 5.79 -10.85 20.10
N ASP A 230 5.00 -11.12 21.14
CA ASP A 230 4.08 -10.16 21.79
C ASP A 230 3.11 -9.43 20.80
N PRO A 231 2.22 -10.14 20.10
CA PRO A 231 1.37 -9.51 19.10
C PRO A 231 0.28 -8.60 19.68
N VAL A 232 -0.16 -7.62 18.88
CA VAL A 232 -1.45 -6.93 19.05
C VAL A 232 -2.54 -7.88 18.58
N VAL A 233 -3.46 -8.25 19.46
CA VAL A 233 -4.55 -9.18 19.13
C VAL A 233 -5.80 -8.39 18.75
N VAL A 234 -6.36 -8.70 17.57
CA VAL A 234 -7.70 -8.29 17.14
C VAL A 234 -8.65 -9.41 17.54
N GLU A 235 -9.59 -9.10 18.43
CA GLU A 235 -10.61 -10.07 18.87
C GLU A 235 -11.70 -10.24 17.82
N ALA A 236 -12.40 -11.37 17.84
CA ALA A 236 -13.49 -11.65 16.89
C ALA A 236 -14.61 -10.60 16.94
N ALA A 237 -14.87 -10.06 18.13
CA ALA A 237 -15.85 -8.99 18.33
C ALA A 237 -15.44 -7.67 17.67
N ASP A 238 -14.14 -7.43 17.45
CA ASP A 238 -13.59 -6.18 16.93
C ASP A 238 -13.23 -6.25 15.43
N LEU A 239 -13.54 -7.37 14.75
CA LEU A 239 -13.21 -7.56 13.33
C LEU A 239 -13.80 -6.48 12.42
N TYR A 240 -15.02 -6.00 12.74
CA TYR A 240 -15.66 -4.92 11.99
C TYR A 240 -14.90 -3.59 12.11
N LEU A 241 -14.16 -3.36 13.20
CA LEU A 241 -13.31 -2.18 13.37
C LEU A 241 -12.00 -2.31 12.59
N ALA A 242 -11.44 -3.52 12.53
CA ALA A 242 -10.31 -3.81 11.65
C ALA A 242 -10.71 -3.58 10.18
N GLU A 243 -11.89 -4.05 9.79
CA GLU A 243 -12.44 -3.86 8.44
C GLU A 243 -12.69 -2.38 8.11
N ASP A 244 -13.24 -1.59 9.06
CA ASP A 244 -13.33 -0.13 8.91
C ASP A 244 -11.97 0.51 8.63
N ALA A 245 -10.93 0.12 9.38
CA ALA A 245 -9.60 0.66 9.24
C ALA A 245 -8.98 0.34 7.88
N VAL A 246 -9.07 -0.91 7.39
CA VAL A 246 -8.49 -1.25 6.08
C VAL A 246 -9.26 -0.61 4.91
N GLN A 247 -10.60 -0.59 4.99
CA GLN A 247 -11.45 0.01 3.96
C GLN A 247 -11.19 1.52 3.84
N ARG A 248 -11.28 2.27 4.95
CA ARG A 248 -11.02 3.72 4.94
C ARG A 248 -9.60 4.05 4.49
N GLY A 249 -8.62 3.27 4.96
CA GLY A 249 -7.23 3.47 4.58
C GLY A 249 -7.01 3.30 3.09
N SER A 250 -7.60 2.27 2.49
CA SER A 250 -7.50 1.99 1.05
C SER A 250 -8.26 3.02 0.20
N ILE A 251 -9.49 3.37 0.60
CA ILE A 251 -10.35 4.33 -0.12
C ILE A 251 -9.77 5.74 -0.06
N ALA A 252 -9.25 6.16 1.10
CA ALA A 252 -8.61 7.47 1.23
C ALA A 252 -7.37 7.60 0.34
N LYS A 253 -6.54 6.55 0.22
CA LYS A 253 -5.41 6.53 -0.72
C LYS A 253 -5.86 6.70 -2.16
N ALA A 254 -6.88 5.95 -2.55
CA ALA A 254 -7.45 6.02 -3.89
C ALA A 254 -8.01 7.42 -4.21
N LEU A 255 -8.81 7.99 -3.30
CA LEU A 255 -9.36 9.35 -3.42
C LEU A 255 -8.25 10.39 -3.57
N ARG A 256 -7.22 10.31 -2.73
CA ARG A 256 -6.08 11.23 -2.77
C ARG A 256 -5.35 11.17 -4.12
N LEU A 257 -5.05 9.96 -4.60
CA LEU A 257 -4.42 9.78 -5.91
C LEU A 257 -5.29 10.27 -7.06
N ALA A 258 -6.61 10.23 -6.93
CA ALA A 258 -7.52 10.79 -7.93
C ALA A 258 -7.67 12.32 -7.83
N GLY A 259 -7.09 12.97 -6.82
CA GLY A 259 -7.16 14.41 -6.59
C GLY A 259 -8.31 14.88 -5.69
N PHE A 260 -8.92 13.97 -4.93
CA PHE A 260 -9.96 14.26 -3.94
C PHE A 260 -9.37 14.28 -2.52
N GLU A 261 -8.46 15.22 -2.25
CA GLU A 261 -7.70 15.30 -1.00
C GLU A 261 -8.60 15.57 0.23
N ALA A 262 -9.55 16.49 0.12
CA ALA A 262 -10.43 16.83 1.23
C ALA A 262 -11.37 15.67 1.57
N THR A 263 -11.89 15.01 0.54
CA THR A 263 -12.73 13.82 0.69
C THR A 263 -11.92 12.65 1.27
N ALA A 264 -10.68 12.46 0.82
CA ALA A 264 -9.78 11.45 1.39
C ALA A 264 -9.55 11.68 2.90
N ASP A 265 -9.32 12.92 3.30
CA ASP A 265 -9.11 13.32 4.69
C ASP A 265 -10.33 12.99 5.58
N VAL A 266 -11.53 13.33 5.13
CA VAL A 266 -12.78 13.02 5.86
C VAL A 266 -13.02 11.52 5.92
N THR A 267 -12.75 10.80 4.82
CA THR A 267 -12.89 9.34 4.74
C THR A 267 -11.96 8.64 5.73
N ALA A 268 -10.69 9.05 5.77
CA ALA A 268 -9.66 8.46 6.62
C ALA A 268 -9.88 8.77 8.11
N ALA A 269 -10.36 9.96 8.43
CA ALA A 269 -10.50 10.44 9.79
C ALA A 269 -11.82 11.22 9.98
N PRO A 270 -12.98 10.54 10.03
CA PRO A 270 -14.28 11.21 10.10
C PRO A 270 -14.51 11.95 11.44
N MET A 271 -13.78 11.56 12.49
CA MET A 271 -13.91 12.12 13.84
C MET A 271 -13.01 13.33 14.12
N GLY A 272 -12.18 13.75 13.18
CA GLY A 272 -11.27 14.88 13.36
C GLY A 272 -10.01 14.73 12.53
N ARG A 273 -8.98 15.51 12.83
CA ARG A 273 -7.77 15.59 12.00
C ARG A 273 -6.99 14.28 11.85
N PHE A 274 -7.05 13.39 12.83
CA PHE A 274 -6.21 12.20 12.88
C PHE A 274 -7.06 10.93 12.94
N ALA A 275 -6.52 9.82 12.44
CA ALA A 275 -7.14 8.50 12.55
C ALA A 275 -7.51 8.15 14.01
N SER A 276 -6.71 8.63 14.96
CA SER A 276 -6.88 8.44 16.40
C SER A 276 -7.80 9.47 17.07
N SER A 277 -8.41 10.39 16.32
CA SER A 277 -9.34 11.38 16.87
C SER A 277 -10.59 10.70 17.44
N ARG A 278 -11.00 11.14 18.63
CA ARG A 278 -12.15 10.60 19.38
C ARG A 278 -12.97 11.73 19.99
N ARG A 279 -14.20 11.42 20.40
CA ARG A 279 -15.04 12.33 21.18
C ARG A 279 -14.34 12.68 22.50
N ASP A 280 -14.32 13.95 22.88
CA ASP A 280 -13.80 14.39 24.18
C ASP A 280 -14.98 14.64 25.15
N PRO A 281 -14.95 14.10 26.38
CA PRO A 281 -16.03 14.34 27.33
C PRO A 281 -16.14 15.81 27.78
N ARG A 282 -15.10 16.62 27.60
CA ARG A 282 -15.10 18.04 27.96
C ARG A 282 -15.73 18.85 26.84
N ARG A 283 -16.89 19.43 27.14
CA ARG A 283 -17.71 20.24 26.22
C ARG A 283 -16.92 21.18 25.31
N ARG A 284 -16.00 22.00 25.85
CA ARG A 284 -15.20 22.96 25.06
C ARG A 284 -14.36 22.29 23.96
N TYR A 285 -13.70 21.17 24.28
CA TYR A 285 -12.86 20.46 23.31
C TYR A 285 -13.70 19.72 22.28
N GLU A 286 -14.87 19.23 22.68
CA GLU A 286 -15.81 18.59 21.77
C GLU A 286 -16.43 19.60 20.79
N GLU A 287 -16.79 20.80 21.25
CA GLU A 287 -17.26 21.90 20.40
C GLU A 287 -16.20 22.29 19.34
N GLU A 288 -14.93 22.39 19.73
CA GLU A 288 -13.83 22.68 18.81
C GLU A 288 -13.63 21.55 17.78
N ARG A 289 -13.70 20.28 18.23
CA ARG A 289 -13.60 19.11 17.35
C ARG A 289 -14.75 19.06 16.35
N LEU A 290 -15.98 19.32 16.79
CA LEU A 290 -17.17 19.34 15.93
C LEU A 290 -17.07 20.44 14.87
N ARG A 291 -16.64 21.64 15.26
CA ARG A 291 -16.41 22.73 14.30
C ARG A 291 -15.36 22.37 13.24
N MET A 292 -14.26 21.74 13.64
CA MET A 292 -13.24 21.26 12.70
C MET A 292 -13.78 20.19 11.76
N VAL A 293 -14.60 19.25 12.26
CA VAL A 293 -15.22 18.20 11.44
C VAL A 293 -16.19 18.83 10.43
N GLU A 294 -17.02 19.77 10.87
CA GLU A 294 -17.97 20.50 10.01
C GLU A 294 -17.25 21.26 8.89
N GLU A 295 -16.17 21.98 9.22
CA GLU A 295 -15.35 22.70 8.23
C GLU A 295 -14.75 21.74 7.19
N ARG A 296 -14.19 20.61 7.62
CA ARG A 296 -13.63 19.60 6.71
C ARG A 296 -14.70 18.96 5.82
N LEU A 297 -15.88 18.70 6.36
CA LEU A 297 -17.02 18.18 5.59
C LEU A 297 -17.48 19.19 4.54
N ALA A 298 -17.52 20.48 4.87
CA ALA A 298 -17.87 21.53 3.92
C ALA A 298 -16.87 21.59 2.76
N ILE A 299 -15.56 21.51 3.05
CA ILE A 299 -14.50 21.50 2.02
C ILE A 299 -14.62 20.25 1.13
N ALA A 300 -14.84 19.07 1.72
CA ALA A 300 -15.04 17.83 0.97
C ALA A 300 -16.28 17.90 0.07
N GLN A 301 -17.38 18.48 0.57
CA GLN A 301 -18.60 18.66 -0.22
C GLN A 301 -18.38 19.61 -1.40
N GLU A 302 -17.65 20.71 -1.18
CA GLU A 302 -17.28 21.62 -2.26
C GLU A 302 -16.41 20.91 -3.30
N GLU A 303 -15.38 20.18 -2.86
CA GLU A 303 -14.50 19.38 -3.73
C GLU A 303 -15.28 18.38 -4.59
N LEU A 304 -16.19 17.61 -3.98
CA LEU A 304 -17.01 16.63 -4.68
C LEU A 304 -17.98 17.27 -5.68
N SER A 305 -18.46 18.49 -5.39
CA SER A 305 -19.43 19.22 -6.20
C SER A 305 -18.81 19.94 -7.41
N ARG A 306 -17.49 20.17 -7.41
CA ARG A 306 -16.79 20.72 -8.57
C ARG A 306 -16.94 19.80 -9.78
N GLU A 307 -17.24 20.37 -10.93
CA GLU A 307 -17.26 19.67 -12.22
C GLU A 307 -15.88 19.48 -12.85
N GLY A 308 -14.83 19.98 -12.20
CA GLY A 308 -13.44 19.82 -12.63
C GLY A 308 -12.96 18.37 -12.59
N GLY A 309 -11.81 18.14 -13.22
CA GLY A 309 -11.19 16.81 -13.37
C GLY A 309 -11.43 16.20 -14.74
N ILE A 310 -10.57 15.27 -15.13
CA ILE A 310 -10.77 14.49 -16.35
C ILE A 310 -11.77 13.37 -16.08
N ARG A 311 -12.59 13.07 -17.09
CA ARG A 311 -13.48 11.92 -17.12
C ARG A 311 -13.07 10.99 -18.23
N TRP A 312 -13.07 9.70 -17.95
CA TRP A 312 -12.83 8.69 -18.98
C TRP A 312 -13.56 7.41 -18.64
N ARG A 313 -13.75 6.58 -19.67
CA ARG A 313 -14.32 5.25 -19.51
C ARG A 313 -13.18 4.26 -19.36
N GLY A 314 -13.17 3.53 -18.25
CA GLY A 314 -12.35 2.34 -18.10
C GLY A 314 -13.00 1.14 -18.79
N ARG A 315 -12.60 -0.07 -18.40
CA ARG A 315 -13.18 -1.30 -18.96
C ARG A 315 -14.66 -1.44 -18.57
N ASP A 316 -14.95 -1.28 -17.29
CA ASP A 316 -16.25 -1.64 -16.70
C ASP A 316 -17.00 -0.45 -16.08
N ALA A 317 -16.32 0.68 -15.86
CA ALA A 317 -16.89 1.86 -15.20
C ALA A 317 -16.40 3.18 -15.79
N SER A 318 -17.11 4.27 -15.49
CA SER A 318 -16.68 5.64 -15.77
C SER A 318 -15.92 6.19 -14.56
N PHE A 319 -14.77 6.81 -14.81
CA PHE A 319 -13.90 7.35 -13.77
C PHE A 319 -13.79 8.86 -13.90
N ARG A 320 -13.70 9.53 -12.75
CA ARG A 320 -13.37 10.96 -12.63
C ARG A 320 -12.16 11.13 -11.74
N GLY A 321 -11.24 12.00 -12.15
CA GLY A 321 -10.06 12.33 -11.36
C GLY A 321 -9.12 13.26 -12.10
N ARG A 322 -7.83 12.93 -12.12
CA ARG A 322 -6.78 13.79 -12.66
C ARG A 322 -5.92 13.11 -13.72
N GLU A 323 -5.35 13.94 -14.58
CA GLU A 323 -4.37 13.55 -15.58
C GLU A 323 -3.10 14.38 -15.38
N ALA A 324 -1.94 13.73 -15.40
CA ALA A 324 -0.66 14.40 -15.38
C ALA A 324 0.13 14.01 -16.64
N HIS A 325 0.65 15.02 -17.33
CA HIS A 325 1.56 14.87 -18.45
C HIS A 325 2.96 15.23 -17.96
N ILE A 326 3.79 14.22 -17.77
CA ILE A 326 5.13 14.36 -17.24
C ILE A 326 6.10 14.23 -18.41
N VAL A 327 6.75 15.33 -18.77
CA VAL A 327 7.89 15.29 -19.70
C VAL A 327 9.10 14.75 -18.93
N LEU A 328 9.73 13.71 -19.47
CA LEU A 328 10.91 13.13 -18.86
C LEU A 328 12.10 14.08 -19.02
N PRO A 329 12.97 14.20 -18.01
CA PRO A 329 14.13 15.10 -18.07
C PRO A 329 15.16 14.67 -19.14
N ARG A 330 15.09 13.41 -19.58
CA ARG A 330 15.83 12.87 -20.71
C ARG A 330 15.00 11.76 -21.37
N PRO A 331 15.14 11.54 -22.68
CA PRO A 331 14.56 10.37 -23.33
C PRO A 331 15.08 9.06 -22.73
N LEU A 332 14.21 8.06 -22.65
CA LEU A 332 14.54 6.70 -22.23
C LEU A 332 14.39 5.75 -23.42
N ASN A 333 15.44 5.03 -23.76
CA ASN A 333 15.37 3.97 -24.77
C ASN A 333 15.02 2.66 -24.09
N ILE A 334 13.82 2.15 -24.35
CA ILE A 334 13.33 0.90 -23.77
C ILE A 334 12.82 0.02 -24.90
N ASP A 335 13.43 -1.16 -25.03
CA ASP A 335 13.08 -2.18 -26.04
C ASP A 335 13.03 -1.60 -27.48
N GLY A 336 13.95 -0.68 -27.78
CA GLY A 336 14.06 -0.03 -29.09
C GLY A 336 13.10 1.14 -29.33
N SER A 337 12.23 1.46 -28.36
CA SER A 337 11.34 2.62 -28.40
C SER A 337 11.89 3.75 -27.53
N GLU A 338 11.89 4.97 -28.05
CA GLU A 338 12.25 6.16 -27.28
C GLU A 338 11.02 6.73 -26.57
N ILE A 339 11.11 6.87 -25.25
CA ILE A 339 10.06 7.41 -24.38
C ILE A 339 10.51 8.77 -23.89
N GLN A 340 9.68 9.79 -24.11
CA GLN A 340 9.96 11.18 -23.74
C GLN A 340 8.93 11.75 -22.77
N LYS A 341 7.76 11.13 -22.67
CA LYS A 341 6.67 11.56 -21.79
C LYS A 341 5.96 10.38 -21.13
N VAL A 342 5.34 10.69 -20.01
CA VAL A 342 4.46 9.79 -19.27
C VAL A 342 3.12 10.49 -19.08
N ILE A 343 2.05 9.81 -19.46
CA ILE A 343 0.68 10.23 -19.18
C ILE A 343 0.16 9.36 -18.04
N LEU A 344 -0.16 9.98 -16.92
CA LEU A 344 -0.71 9.32 -15.74
C LEU A 344 -2.17 9.75 -15.56
N ARG A 345 -3.09 8.78 -15.51
CA ARG A 345 -4.52 9.02 -15.19
C ARG A 345 -4.88 8.31 -13.91
N GLN A 346 -5.54 8.99 -12.98
CA GLN A 346 -5.92 8.43 -11.69
C GLN A 346 -7.31 8.91 -11.30
N GLY A 347 -8.22 7.99 -10.99
CA GLY A 347 -9.63 8.33 -10.85
C GLY A 347 -10.44 7.34 -10.04
N ILE A 348 -11.54 7.86 -9.50
CA ILE A 348 -12.55 7.12 -8.76
C ILE A 348 -13.78 6.97 -9.64
N ASN A 349 -14.47 5.84 -9.50
CA ASN A 349 -15.73 5.61 -10.17
C ASN A 349 -16.75 6.73 -9.86
N GLU A 350 -17.41 7.23 -10.91
CA GLU A 350 -18.38 8.32 -10.78
C GLU A 350 -19.59 7.98 -9.91
N GLU A 351 -20.00 6.72 -9.84
CA GLU A 351 -21.09 6.26 -8.98
C GLU A 351 -20.69 6.39 -7.50
N VAL A 352 -19.48 5.95 -7.15
CA VAL A 352 -18.90 6.12 -5.81
C VAL A 352 -18.80 7.59 -5.44
N LEU A 353 -18.35 8.45 -6.36
CA LEU A 353 -18.27 9.90 -6.11
C LEU A 353 -19.65 10.54 -5.94
N SER A 354 -20.66 10.05 -6.66
CA SER A 354 -22.04 10.54 -6.53
C SER A 354 -22.61 10.18 -5.16
N GLU A 355 -22.33 8.98 -4.66
CA GLU A 355 -22.75 8.56 -3.32
C GLU A 355 -21.99 9.30 -2.21
N LEU A 356 -20.67 9.47 -2.35
CA LEU A 356 -19.88 10.30 -1.43
C LEU A 356 -20.36 11.74 -1.40
N ARG A 357 -20.85 12.30 -2.53
CA ARG A 357 -21.45 13.64 -2.55
C ARG A 357 -22.77 13.71 -1.79
N ALA A 358 -23.54 12.63 -1.79
CA ALA A 358 -24.78 12.55 -1.00
C ALA A 358 -24.49 12.38 0.50
N ARG A 359 -23.40 11.69 0.85
CA ARG A 359 -23.00 11.40 2.22
C ARG A 359 -21.47 11.47 2.41
N PRO A 360 -20.88 12.69 2.46
CA PRO A 360 -19.43 12.87 2.53
C PRO A 360 -18.83 12.44 3.87
N GLY A 361 -19.64 12.45 4.94
CA GLY A 361 -19.26 12.06 6.29
C GLY A 361 -19.99 10.82 6.75
N VAL A 362 -19.24 9.73 6.94
CA VAL A 362 -19.72 8.52 7.62
C VAL A 362 -18.88 8.33 8.87
N ASP A 363 -19.47 8.54 10.04
CA ASP A 363 -18.79 8.41 11.32
C ASP A 363 -18.78 6.98 11.88
N SER A 364 -19.83 6.23 11.57
CA SER A 364 -19.95 4.82 11.90
C SER A 364 -18.91 3.96 11.16
N PRO A 365 -18.54 2.79 11.70
CA PRO A 365 -17.74 1.82 10.98
C PRO A 365 -18.38 1.44 9.65
N LEU A 366 -17.62 1.49 8.56
CA LEU A 366 -18.11 1.23 7.20
C LEU A 366 -18.83 -0.12 7.04
N PRO A 367 -18.35 -1.24 7.62
CA PRO A 367 -19.05 -2.53 7.50
C PRO A 367 -20.45 -2.58 8.12
N THR A 368 -20.79 -1.55 8.90
CA THR A 368 -22.10 -1.39 9.57
C THR A 368 -22.84 -0.15 9.07
N ALA A 369 -22.23 0.63 8.20
CA ALA A 369 -22.82 1.81 7.62
C ALA A 369 -23.68 1.42 6.42
N ASP A 370 -24.80 2.12 6.24
CA ASP A 370 -25.62 1.99 5.05
C ASP A 370 -25.03 2.87 3.92
N VAL A 371 -23.98 2.34 3.28
CA VAL A 371 -23.30 2.91 2.10
C VAL A 371 -22.96 1.79 1.12
N SER A 372 -23.10 2.01 -0.18
CA SER A 372 -22.82 1.01 -1.23
C SER A 372 -21.40 1.08 -1.79
N TRP A 373 -20.65 2.16 -1.54
CA TRP A 373 -19.28 2.30 -2.02
C TRP A 373 -18.24 1.49 -1.24
N ASP A 374 -18.63 0.82 -0.15
CA ASP A 374 -17.74 -0.11 0.57
C ASP A 374 -17.50 -1.41 -0.22
N ASP A 375 -18.52 -1.86 -0.96
CA ASP A 375 -18.52 -3.02 -1.86
C ASP A 375 -17.86 -2.72 -3.22
N ALA A 376 -17.68 -1.44 -3.58
CA ALA A 376 -16.94 -1.05 -4.78
C ALA A 376 -15.45 -1.43 -4.70
N GLY A 377 -14.94 -1.64 -3.47
CA GLY A 377 -13.65 -2.27 -3.23
C GLY A 377 -13.69 -3.76 -3.57
N GLY A 378 -12.75 -4.23 -4.38
CA GLY A 378 -12.72 -5.63 -4.81
C GLY A 378 -11.31 -6.10 -5.16
N SER A 379 -11.21 -7.16 -5.97
CA SER A 379 -9.91 -7.68 -6.41
C SER A 379 -9.09 -6.59 -7.08
N THR A 380 -7.81 -6.53 -6.69
CA THR A 380 -6.87 -5.65 -7.35
C THR A 380 -6.31 -6.36 -8.58
N THR A 381 -6.52 -5.78 -9.75
CA THR A 381 -5.99 -6.28 -11.03
C THR A 381 -4.92 -5.34 -11.56
N ILE A 382 -3.98 -5.92 -12.30
CA ILE A 382 -2.93 -5.19 -12.99
C ILE A 382 -2.99 -5.64 -14.45
N ASP A 383 -3.33 -4.71 -15.34
CA ASP A 383 -3.29 -4.92 -16.79
C ASP A 383 -2.00 -4.29 -17.34
N THR A 384 -1.29 -5.00 -18.20
CA THR A 384 -0.03 -4.51 -18.79
C THR A 384 0.04 -4.79 -20.28
N SER A 385 0.58 -3.85 -21.04
CA SER A 385 0.94 -4.04 -22.46
C SER A 385 2.16 -3.18 -22.79
N ASP A 386 2.61 -3.22 -24.05
CA ASP A 386 3.74 -2.41 -24.50
C ASP A 386 3.47 -0.92 -24.24
N GLY A 387 4.34 -0.29 -23.45
CA GLY A 387 4.22 1.13 -23.09
C GLY A 387 3.03 1.48 -22.18
N PHE A 388 2.33 0.51 -21.59
CA PHE A 388 1.15 0.78 -20.77
C PHE A 388 1.04 -0.15 -19.55
N ALA A 389 0.58 0.40 -18.43
CA ALA A 389 0.09 -0.37 -17.31
C ALA A 389 -1.13 0.30 -16.67
N ALA A 390 -2.02 -0.52 -16.12
CA ALA A 390 -3.13 -0.06 -15.29
C ALA A 390 -3.22 -0.89 -14.01
N LEU A 391 -3.36 -0.19 -12.88
CA LEU A 391 -3.73 -0.76 -11.59
C LEU A 391 -5.21 -0.44 -11.36
N GLN A 392 -6.04 -1.45 -11.15
CA GLN A 392 -7.45 -1.30 -10.84
C GLN A 392 -7.79 -2.00 -9.53
N ILE A 393 -8.57 -1.34 -8.67
CA ILE A 393 -9.05 -1.87 -7.39
C ILE A 393 -10.56 -1.99 -7.49
N GLY A 394 -11.06 -3.21 -7.72
CA GLY A 394 -12.49 -3.45 -7.95
C GLY A 394 -13.06 -2.50 -9.01
N GLU A 395 -14.20 -1.90 -8.68
CA GLU A 395 -14.78 -0.80 -9.45
C GLU A 395 -14.46 0.56 -8.84
N LEU A 396 -13.84 0.62 -7.66
CA LEU A 396 -13.57 1.84 -6.92
C LEU A 396 -12.59 2.77 -7.65
N PHE A 397 -11.43 2.25 -8.05
CA PHE A 397 -10.28 3.08 -8.44
C PHE A 397 -9.54 2.50 -9.63
N ARG A 398 -9.05 3.40 -10.49
CA ARG A 398 -8.19 3.06 -11.62
C ARG A 398 -7.04 4.06 -11.75
N SER A 399 -5.83 3.53 -11.86
CA SER A 399 -4.60 4.28 -12.13
C SER A 399 -3.94 3.73 -13.39
N GLU A 400 -3.77 4.56 -14.41
CA GLU A 400 -3.16 4.19 -15.69
C GLU A 400 -1.88 4.98 -15.91
N MET A 401 -0.86 4.30 -16.43
CA MET A 401 0.37 4.89 -16.92
C MET A 401 0.54 4.53 -18.39
N GLN A 402 0.68 5.55 -19.23
CA GLN A 402 1.04 5.41 -20.63
C GLN A 402 2.40 6.08 -20.88
N LEU A 403 3.29 5.35 -21.52
CA LEU A 403 4.60 5.80 -21.96
C LEU A 403 4.52 6.21 -23.43
N GLY A 404 5.13 7.33 -23.79
CA GLY A 404 5.25 7.71 -25.21
C GLY A 404 6.05 8.96 -25.45
#